data_AF-A0A7X8X964-F1
#
_entry.id   AF-A0A7X8X964-F1
#
_cell.length_a   1.000
_cell.length_b   1.000
_cell.length_c   1.000
_cell.angle_alpha   90.00
_cell.angle_beta   90.00
_cell.angle_gamma   90.00
#
_symmetry.space_group_name_H-M   'P 1'
#
loop_
_entity.id
_entity.type
_entity.pdbx_description
1 polymer ?
#
loop_
_entity_poly.entity_id
_entity_poly.type
_entity_poly.pdbx_seq_one_letter_code
_entity_poly.pdbx_strand_id
1 'polypeptide(L)'
;MSRRRVLFVTTALMLFLLLPVMSACKKNQSLTGTWELISSQEEGYVAGMLFEFSSDGILYISAGTAPIPSDDQVSLQKMQANDRLTYTSSRSGNLKILLKLNNSETISFSMTYDIENDRLVITDRDDVQLEFRRVR
;
A
#
# COMPACT_ATOMS: atom_id res chain seq x y z
N MET A 1 -51.14 -29.24 41.36
CA MET A 1 -51.36 -28.42 40.14
C MET A 1 -50.53 -27.15 40.24
N SER A 2 -49.52 -26.98 39.40
CA SER A 2 -49.18 -25.69 38.77
C SER A 2 -48.08 -25.92 37.74
N ARG A 3 -48.51 -26.26 36.52
CA ARG A 3 -47.72 -26.16 35.29
C ARG A 3 -47.66 -24.67 34.96
N ARG A 4 -46.47 -24.04 34.94
CA ARG A 4 -46.18 -22.74 34.26
C ARG A 4 -44.85 -22.13 34.75
N ARG A 5 -43.71 -22.78 34.54
CA ARG A 5 -42.39 -22.12 34.63
C ARG A 5 -41.37 -22.71 33.66
N VAL A 6 -41.84 -23.10 32.48
CA VAL A 6 -40.99 -23.36 31.33
C VAL A 6 -41.27 -22.20 30.37
N LEU A 7 -40.23 -21.69 29.70
CA LEU A 7 -40.23 -20.56 28.75
C LEU A 7 -40.15 -19.17 29.37
N PHE A 8 -38.96 -18.71 29.78
CA PHE A 8 -38.61 -17.27 29.74
C PHE A 8 -37.09 -16.98 29.73
N VAL A 9 -36.22 -17.95 29.37
CA VAL A 9 -34.76 -17.73 29.38
C VAL A 9 -34.13 -17.81 27.98
N THR A 10 -34.85 -18.26 26.95
CA THR A 10 -34.27 -18.55 25.63
C THR A 10 -34.34 -17.40 24.62
N THR A 11 -34.96 -16.27 24.93
CA THR A 11 -35.14 -15.15 23.97
C THR A 11 -34.12 -14.01 24.07
N ALA A 12 -33.15 -14.08 24.99
CA ALA A 12 -32.11 -13.07 25.11
C ALA A 12 -30.82 -13.39 24.32
N LEU A 13 -30.62 -14.66 23.91
CA LEU A 13 -29.35 -15.09 23.28
C LEU A 13 -29.34 -14.96 21.75
N MET A 14 -30.50 -14.79 21.11
CA MET A 14 -30.61 -14.66 19.65
C MET A 14 -30.34 -13.24 19.12
N LEU A 15 -30.39 -12.21 19.97
CA LEU A 15 -30.26 -10.82 19.51
C LEU A 15 -28.81 -10.34 19.33
N PHE A 16 -27.83 -11.10 19.81
CA PHE A 16 -26.39 -10.77 19.68
C PHE A 16 -25.74 -11.27 18.37
N LEU A 17 -26.45 -12.09 17.58
CA LEU A 17 -25.97 -12.63 16.30
C LEU A 17 -26.32 -11.75 15.08
N LEU A 18 -26.99 -10.62 15.31
CA LEU A 18 -27.33 -9.61 14.29
C LEU A 18 -26.48 -8.35 14.44
N LEU A 19 -25.24 -8.46 14.93
CA LEU A 19 -24.26 -7.43 14.66
C LEU A 19 -24.02 -7.47 13.15
N PRO A 20 -24.43 -6.43 12.39
CA PRO A 20 -24.00 -6.35 11.01
C PRO A 20 -22.47 -6.38 11.08
N VAL A 21 -21.88 -7.33 10.36
CA VAL A 21 -20.46 -7.27 10.03
C VAL A 21 -20.30 -5.87 9.46
N MET A 22 -19.72 -4.97 10.27
CA MET A 22 -19.39 -3.63 9.80
C MET A 22 -18.35 -3.92 8.74
N SER A 23 -18.82 -4.06 7.50
CA SER A 23 -18.01 -4.08 6.32
C SER A 23 -17.24 -2.79 6.44
N ALA A 24 -15.98 -2.88 6.85
CA ALA A 24 -15.06 -1.78 6.79
C ALA A 24 -14.99 -1.44 5.30
N CYS A 25 -15.90 -0.57 4.86
CA CYS A 25 -15.75 0.19 3.66
C CYS A 25 -14.53 1.06 3.93
N LYS A 26 -13.33 0.47 3.78
CA LYS A 26 -12.11 1.22 3.61
C LYS A 26 -12.43 2.20 2.49
N LYS A 27 -12.52 3.48 2.85
CA LYS A 27 -12.60 4.56 1.88
C LYS A 27 -11.28 4.48 1.13
N ASN A 28 -11.29 3.75 0.02
CA ASN A 28 -10.09 3.55 -0.79
C ASN A 28 -9.70 4.91 -1.36
N GLN A 29 -8.72 5.53 -0.72
CA GLN A 29 -8.14 6.78 -1.17
C GLN A 29 -7.26 6.51 -2.39
N SER A 30 -7.12 7.52 -3.26
CA SER A 30 -6.27 7.36 -4.44
C SER A 30 -4.80 7.23 -4.03
N LEU A 31 -4.11 6.27 -4.63
CA LEU A 31 -2.66 6.12 -4.53
C LEU A 31 -1.93 7.30 -5.21
N THR A 32 -2.58 7.98 -6.16
CA THR A 32 -2.03 9.13 -6.89
C THR A 32 -1.51 10.23 -5.94
N GLY A 33 -0.34 10.75 -6.28
CA GLY A 33 0.35 11.81 -5.53
C GLY A 33 1.76 11.39 -5.10
N THR A 34 2.42 12.29 -4.39
CA THR A 34 3.78 12.09 -3.89
C THR A 34 3.77 11.61 -2.44
N TRP A 35 4.58 10.58 -2.18
CA TRP A 35 4.71 9.93 -0.89
C TRP A 35 6.17 9.87 -0.49
N GLU A 36 6.45 10.27 0.74
CA GLU A 36 7.78 10.17 1.34
C GLU A 36 7.87 8.86 2.12
N LEU A 37 8.87 8.05 1.82
CA LEU A 37 9.17 6.83 2.56
C LEU A 37 9.65 7.21 3.96
N ILE A 38 8.99 6.68 4.98
CA ILE A 38 9.32 6.94 6.40
C ILE A 38 9.96 5.73 7.08
N SER A 39 9.70 4.52 6.59
CA SER A 39 10.28 3.27 7.10
C SER A 39 10.28 2.20 6.01
N SER A 40 11.30 1.35 6.01
CA SER A 40 11.47 0.23 5.09
C SER A 40 12.03 -0.98 5.84
N GLN A 41 11.52 -2.17 5.51
CA GLN A 41 12.14 -3.44 5.90
C GLN A 41 13.08 -4.01 4.82
N GLU A 42 13.15 -3.33 3.67
CA GLU A 42 13.97 -3.70 2.51
C GLU A 42 15.22 -2.80 2.45
N GLU A 43 16.40 -3.42 2.33
CA GLU A 43 17.70 -2.72 2.38
C GLU A 43 17.91 -1.75 1.20
N GLY A 44 17.19 -1.95 0.09
CA GLY A 44 17.26 -1.10 -1.10
C GLY A 44 16.48 0.23 -1.00
N TYR A 45 15.71 0.45 0.06
CA TYR A 45 14.89 1.65 0.20
C TYR A 45 15.17 2.40 1.50
N VAL A 46 15.51 3.68 1.39
CA VAL A 46 15.97 4.52 2.50
C VAL A 46 14.94 5.60 2.83
N ALA A 47 14.64 5.76 4.13
CA ALA A 47 13.72 6.80 4.59
C ALA A 47 14.14 8.19 4.06
N GLY A 48 13.15 8.97 3.63
CA GLY A 48 13.30 10.26 2.94
C GLY A 48 13.17 10.18 1.41
N MET A 49 13.19 8.98 0.82
CA MET A 49 12.95 8.78 -0.62
C MET A 49 11.52 9.18 -0.98
N LEU A 50 11.35 9.79 -2.16
CA LEU A 50 10.04 10.21 -2.66
C LEU A 50 9.56 9.30 -3.78
N PHE A 51 8.31 8.89 -3.70
CA PHE A 51 7.59 8.05 -4.65
C PHE A 51 6.38 8.84 -5.17
N GLU A 52 6.40 9.20 -6.45
CA GLU A 52 5.30 9.88 -7.10
C GLU A 52 4.53 8.92 -8.00
N PHE A 53 3.31 8.60 -7.57
CA PHE A 53 2.35 7.84 -8.35
C PHE A 53 1.57 8.83 -9.22
N SER A 54 2.01 8.99 -10.47
CA SER A 54 1.38 9.91 -11.42
C SER A 54 0.02 9.37 -11.90
N SER A 55 -0.89 10.26 -12.29
CA SER A 55 -2.21 9.90 -12.82
C SER A 55 -2.17 9.18 -14.17
N ASP A 56 -1.05 9.26 -14.89
CA ASP A 56 -0.81 8.54 -16.15
C ASP A 56 -0.29 7.10 -15.97
N GLY A 57 -0.13 6.65 -14.71
CA GLY A 57 0.35 5.31 -14.40
C GLY A 57 1.86 5.15 -14.43
N ILE A 58 2.63 6.25 -14.43
CA ILE A 58 4.08 6.22 -14.25
C ILE A 58 4.42 6.40 -12.76
N LEU A 59 5.39 5.63 -12.27
CA LEU A 59 5.97 5.79 -10.93
C LEU A 59 7.33 6.47 -11.06
N TYR A 60 7.50 7.60 -10.39
CA TYR A 60 8.80 8.26 -10.27
C TYR A 60 9.35 8.05 -8.85
N ILE A 61 10.62 7.66 -8.75
CA ILE A 61 11.31 7.47 -7.46
C ILE A 61 12.50 8.40 -7.42
N SER A 62 12.60 9.28 -6.42
CA SER A 62 13.72 10.21 -6.25
C SER A 62 14.27 10.18 -4.83
N ALA A 63 15.48 10.72 -4.65
CA ALA A 63 16.19 10.68 -3.37
C ALA A 63 15.46 11.48 -2.27
N GLY A 64 14.75 12.55 -2.62
CA GLY A 64 14.09 13.41 -1.62
C GLY A 64 15.07 13.93 -0.57
N THR A 65 14.79 13.64 0.70
CA THR A 65 15.65 13.96 1.85
C THR A 65 16.54 12.80 2.28
N ALA A 66 16.46 11.65 1.61
CA ALA A 66 17.18 10.45 2.00
C ALA A 66 18.71 10.66 1.89
N PRO A 67 19.49 10.22 2.89
CA PRO A 67 20.94 10.30 2.88
C PRO A 67 21.55 9.20 1.99
N ILE A 68 21.28 9.29 0.68
CA ILE A 68 21.79 8.31 -0.30
C ILE A 68 23.24 8.68 -0.68
N PRO A 69 24.20 7.73 -0.60
CA PRO A 69 25.56 7.94 -1.07
C PRO A 69 25.61 8.39 -2.55
N SER A 70 26.63 9.15 -2.94
CA SER A 70 26.75 9.70 -4.31
C SER A 70 26.69 8.63 -5.40
N ASP A 71 27.27 7.46 -5.15
CA ASP A 71 27.36 6.38 -6.13
C ASP A 71 25.97 5.75 -6.40
N ASP A 72 25.14 5.66 -5.35
CA ASP A 72 23.77 5.17 -5.43
C ASP A 72 22.83 6.22 -6.04
N GLN A 73 23.11 7.52 -5.85
CA GLN A 73 22.37 8.59 -6.53
C GLN A 73 22.53 8.52 -8.06
N VAL A 74 23.72 8.18 -8.56
CA VAL A 74 23.95 7.99 -10.00
C VAL A 74 23.12 6.82 -10.54
N SER A 75 23.02 5.73 -9.77
CA SER A 75 22.19 4.57 -10.13
C SER A 75 20.70 4.92 -10.14
N LEU A 76 20.22 5.67 -9.15
CA LEU A 76 18.84 6.15 -9.09
C LEU A 76 18.51 7.08 -10.27
N GLN A 77 19.41 8.01 -10.61
CA GLN A 77 19.25 8.89 -11.78
C GLN A 77 19.25 8.11 -13.10
N LYS A 78 20.11 7.10 -13.23
CA LYS A 78 20.13 6.22 -14.41
C LYS A 78 18.82 5.45 -14.56
N MET A 79 18.28 4.94 -13.46
CA MET A 79 16.99 4.26 -13.45
C MET A 79 15.88 5.24 -13.89
N GLN A 80 15.84 6.46 -13.35
CA GLN A 80 14.86 7.47 -13.81
C GLN A 80 14.99 7.84 -15.30
N ALA A 81 16.22 7.93 -15.80
CA ALA A 81 16.49 8.38 -17.16
C ALA A 81 16.20 7.31 -18.23
N ASN A 82 16.41 6.04 -17.90
CA ASN A 82 16.38 4.96 -18.89
C ASN A 82 15.32 3.90 -18.61
N ASP A 83 15.00 3.65 -17.34
CA ASP A 83 14.10 2.59 -16.95
C ASP A 83 12.74 3.18 -16.58
N ARG A 84 11.71 2.82 -17.35
CA ARG A 84 10.36 3.32 -17.08
C ARG A 84 9.67 2.39 -16.09
N LEU A 85 9.44 2.90 -14.87
CA LEU A 85 8.55 2.29 -13.90
C LEU A 85 7.11 2.69 -14.19
N THR A 86 6.25 1.72 -14.48
CA THR A 86 4.81 1.95 -14.58
C THR A 86 4.09 1.16 -13.51
N TYR A 87 2.94 1.65 -13.06
CA TYR A 87 2.16 0.97 -12.06
C TYR A 87 0.68 0.86 -12.46
N THR A 88 0.03 -0.18 -11.94
CA THR A 88 -1.42 -0.27 -11.91
C THR A 88 -1.89 -0.57 -10.49
N SER A 89 -2.96 0.08 -10.07
CA SER A 89 -3.54 -0.10 -8.74
C SER A 89 -5.03 -0.40 -8.85
N SER A 90 -5.53 -1.33 -8.03
CA SER A 90 -6.96 -1.57 -7.89
C SER A 90 -7.50 -0.86 -6.66
N ARG A 91 -8.82 -0.64 -6.64
CA ARG A 91 -9.51 -0.19 -5.41
C ARG A 91 -9.45 -1.23 -4.29
N SER A 92 -9.21 -2.50 -4.60
CA SER A 92 -9.12 -3.55 -3.58
C SER A 92 -7.76 -3.59 -2.87
N GLY A 93 -6.88 -2.63 -3.12
CA GLY A 93 -5.54 -2.59 -2.52
C GLY A 93 -4.51 -3.44 -3.24
N ASN A 94 -4.72 -3.83 -4.51
CA ASN A 94 -3.67 -4.51 -5.28
C ASN A 94 -2.81 -3.47 -5.99
N LEU A 95 -1.49 -3.65 -5.97
CA LEU A 95 -0.52 -2.83 -6.69
C LEU A 95 0.36 -3.73 -7.56
N LYS A 96 0.52 -3.36 -8.82
CA LYS A 96 1.48 -3.98 -9.73
C LYS A 96 2.43 -2.93 -10.24
N ILE A 97 3.73 -3.14 -10.08
CA ILE A 97 4.78 -2.31 -10.67
C ILE A 97 5.45 -3.09 -11.78
N LEU A 98 5.65 -2.45 -12.92
CA LEU A 98 6.39 -2.98 -14.06
C LEU A 98 7.63 -2.11 -14.26
N LEU A 99 8.80 -2.75 -14.20
CA LEU A 99 10.08 -2.16 -14.56
C LEU A 99 10.42 -2.61 -15.98
N LYS A 100 10.44 -1.67 -16.92
CA LYS A 100 10.91 -1.92 -18.28
C LYS A 100 12.38 -1.54 -18.38
N LEU A 101 13.23 -2.53 -18.64
CA LEU A 101 14.66 -2.36 -18.85
C LEU A 101 14.95 -2.06 -20.34
N ASN A 102 16.08 -1.40 -20.60
CA ASN A 102 16.53 -1.03 -21.95
C ASN A 102 16.64 -2.21 -22.94
N ASN A 103 16.83 -3.43 -22.45
CA ASN A 103 16.94 -4.66 -23.26
C ASN A 103 15.57 -5.26 -23.64
N SER A 104 14.45 -4.53 -23.44
CA SER A 104 13.06 -5.00 -23.62
C SER A 104 12.58 -6.05 -22.62
N GLU A 105 13.39 -6.38 -21.61
CA GLU A 105 12.94 -7.17 -20.47
C GLU A 105 11.99 -6.36 -19.59
N THR A 106 10.95 -7.02 -19.09
CA THR A 106 9.99 -6.40 -18.17
C THR A 106 9.92 -7.24 -16.91
N ILE A 107 10.30 -6.66 -15.79
CA ILE A 107 10.17 -7.27 -14.47
C ILE A 107 8.87 -6.78 -13.85
N SER A 108 8.10 -7.70 -13.26
CA SER A 108 6.80 -7.41 -12.67
C SER A 108 6.81 -7.71 -11.18
N PHE A 109 6.41 -6.74 -10.38
CA PHE A 109 6.27 -6.84 -8.93
C PHE A 109 4.79 -6.73 -8.58
N SER A 110 4.27 -7.73 -7.87
CA SER A 110 2.89 -7.76 -7.37
C SER A 110 2.91 -7.57 -5.86
N MET A 111 2.17 -6.58 -5.39
CA MET A 111 2.11 -6.14 -4.00
C MET A 111 0.67 -5.83 -3.62
N THR A 112 0.44 -5.61 -2.33
CA THR A 112 -0.77 -4.97 -1.83
C THR A 112 -0.43 -3.61 -1.25
N TYR A 113 -1.43 -2.74 -1.15
CA TYR A 113 -1.29 -1.45 -0.49
C TYR A 113 -2.53 -1.10 0.31
N ASP A 114 -2.32 -0.33 1.38
CA ASP A 114 -3.36 0.23 2.21
C ASP A 114 -3.12 1.71 2.44
N ILE A 115 -4.20 2.51 2.41
CA ILE A 115 -4.13 3.95 2.68
C ILE A 115 -5.08 4.29 3.81
N GLU A 116 -4.53 4.86 4.87
CA GLU A 116 -5.26 5.41 6.00
C GLU A 116 -4.83 6.86 6.22
N ASN A 117 -5.71 7.81 5.92
CA ASN A 117 -5.42 9.24 5.97
C ASN A 117 -4.18 9.61 5.11
N ASP A 118 -3.17 10.21 5.71
CA ASP A 118 -1.91 10.59 5.05
C ASP A 118 -0.85 9.47 5.12
N ARG A 119 -1.22 8.23 5.50
CA ARG A 119 -0.30 7.08 5.57
C ARG A 119 -0.61 6.06 4.48
N LEU A 120 0.44 5.63 3.79
CA LEU A 120 0.42 4.53 2.82
C LEU A 120 1.33 3.41 3.33
N VAL A 121 0.85 2.17 3.25
CA VAL A 121 1.66 0.98 3.47
C VAL A 121 1.62 0.14 2.21
N ILE A 122 2.78 -0.25 1.69
CA ILE A 122 2.90 -1.22 0.59
C ILE A 122 3.52 -2.48 1.18
N THR A 123 2.90 -3.62 0.91
CA THR A 123 3.34 -4.94 1.38
C THR A 123 3.57 -5.84 0.18
N ASP A 124 4.74 -6.44 0.09
CA ASP A 124 5.03 -7.42 -0.96
C ASP A 124 4.49 -8.82 -0.63
N ARG A 125 4.87 -9.81 -1.44
CA ARG A 125 4.41 -11.20 -1.30
C ARG A 125 5.06 -11.93 -0.12
N ASP A 126 6.19 -11.42 0.36
CA ASP A 126 7.03 -11.99 1.41
C ASP A 126 6.79 -11.24 2.74
N ASP A 127 5.68 -10.49 2.83
CA ASP A 127 5.24 -9.65 3.94
C ASP A 127 6.20 -8.50 4.29
N VAL A 128 7.12 -8.14 3.40
CA VAL A 128 8.03 -7.00 3.55
C VAL A 128 7.25 -5.71 3.35
N GLN A 129 7.40 -4.78 4.29
CA GLN A 129 6.62 -3.53 4.31
C GLN A 129 7.47 -2.29 4.04
N LEU A 130 6.90 -1.41 3.22
CA LEU A 130 7.32 -0.03 3.02
C LEU A 130 6.22 0.89 3.55
N GLU A 131 6.57 1.81 4.45
CA GLU A 131 5.65 2.78 5.02
C GLU A 131 5.95 4.19 4.52
N PHE A 132 4.91 4.92 4.15
CA PHE A 132 5.03 6.24 3.58
C PHE A 132 4.08 7.25 4.22
N ARG A 133 4.45 8.52 4.11
CA ARG A 133 3.63 9.68 4.45
C ARG A 133 3.35 10.51 3.20
N ARG A 134 2.11 10.99 3.05
CA ARG A 134 1.73 11.88 1.94
C ARG A 134 2.49 13.21 2.03
N VAL A 135 3.08 13.63 0.92
CA VAL A 135 3.65 14.97 0.75
C VAL A 135 2.53 15.92 0.35
N ARG A 136 2.42 17.07 1.02
CA ARG A 136 1.37 18.07 0.79
C ARG A 136 1.78 19.09 -0.26
#